data_AF-A0A833QRU9-F1
#
_entry.id   AF-A0A833QRU9-F1
#
_cell.length_a   1.000
_cell.length_b   1.000
_cell.length_c   1.000
_cell.angle_alpha   90.00
_cell.angle_beta   90.00
_cell.angle_gamma   90.00
#
_symmetry.space_group_name_H-M   'P 1'
#
loop_
_entity.id
_entity.type
_entity.pdbx_description
1 polymer ?
#
loop_
_entity_poly.entity_id
_entity_poly.type
_entity_poly.pdbx_seq_one_letter_code
_entity_poly.pdbx_strand_id
1 'polypeptide(L)'
;MSDSTTSKKIKLVSNDGRLFELPETVAKQSKWIGRKIEEFGTENVIPLPNVTGPILEMVIEFCTKHVEAAERLRKWEQQFLSEKHTNMIFELCKAAEYLDIKELEVAADKNACDRMIATGDKTEEELGVTWKDKLSPDEKEEEE
;
A
#
# COMPACT_ATOMS: atom_id res chain seq x y z
N MET A 1 -37.94 -1.84 10.30
CA MET A 1 -37.07 -2.49 11.29
C MET A 1 -35.72 -1.80 11.20
N SER A 2 -35.32 -1.16 12.28
CA SER A 2 -34.17 -0.27 12.36
C SER A 2 -32.88 -1.07 12.13
N ASP A 3 -32.17 -0.78 11.05
CA ASP A 3 -30.80 -1.25 10.83
C ASP A 3 -29.90 -0.47 11.80
N SER A 4 -29.84 -0.95 13.04
CA SER A 4 -28.89 -0.50 14.02
C SER A 4 -27.50 -0.81 13.47
N THR A 5 -26.87 0.18 12.86
CA THR A 5 -25.48 0.19 12.40
C THR A 5 -24.54 0.17 13.61
N THR A 6 -24.64 -0.87 14.44
CA THR A 6 -23.58 -1.24 15.36
C THR A 6 -22.39 -1.68 14.51
N SER A 7 -21.46 -0.75 14.24
CA SER A 7 -20.18 -1.04 13.61
C SER A 7 -19.49 -2.15 14.40
N LYS A 8 -19.57 -3.38 13.90
CA LYS A 8 -18.81 -4.50 14.44
C LYS A 8 -17.34 -4.15 14.29
N LYS A 9 -16.57 -4.36 15.34
CA LYS A 9 -15.14 -4.04 15.38
C LYS A 9 -14.34 -5.31 15.31
N ILE A 10 -13.25 -5.27 14.55
CA ILE A 10 -12.33 -6.38 14.32
C ILE A 10 -11.07 -6.13 15.11
N LYS A 11 -10.55 -7.19 15.72
CA LYS A 11 -9.31 -7.17 16.50
C LYS A 11 -8.20 -7.83 15.70
N LEU A 12 -7.18 -7.04 15.37
CA LEU A 12 -5.96 -7.51 14.69
C LEU A 12 -4.80 -7.47 15.67
N VAL A 13 -3.91 -8.46 15.63
CA VAL A 13 -2.66 -8.44 16.39
C VAL A 13 -1.49 -8.42 15.42
N SER A 14 -0.62 -7.42 15.53
CA SER A 14 0.61 -7.34 14.74
C SER A 14 1.67 -8.33 15.24
N ASN A 15 2.72 -8.51 14.44
CA ASN A 15 3.84 -9.40 14.77
C ASN A 15 4.57 -9.01 16.07
N ASP A 16 4.63 -7.72 16.38
CA ASP A 16 5.19 -7.19 17.63
C ASP A 16 4.21 -7.25 18.82
N GLY A 17 3.08 -7.92 18.67
CA GLY A 17 2.11 -8.16 19.74
C GLY A 17 1.19 -6.98 20.05
N ARG A 18 1.13 -5.95 19.19
CA ARG A 18 0.21 -4.83 19.38
C ARG A 18 -1.19 -5.20 18.90
N LEU A 19 -2.19 -4.86 19.70
CA LEU A 19 -3.60 -5.07 19.39
C LEU A 19 -4.16 -3.80 18.73
N PHE A 20 -4.78 -3.97 17.57
CA PHE A 20 -5.49 -2.92 16.85
C PHE A 20 -6.97 -3.27 16.75
N GLU A 21 -7.83 -2.30 17.07
CA GLU A 21 -9.28 -2.43 16.97
C GLU A 21 -9.80 -1.43 15.94
N LEU A 22 -10.41 -1.93 14.87
CA LEU A 22 -10.90 -1.11 13.77
C LEU A 22 -12.30 -1.57 13.30
N PRO A 23 -13.08 -0.70 12.64
CA PRO A 23 -14.39 -1.07 12.11
C PRO A 23 -14.30 -2.17 11.05
N GLU A 24 -15.32 -3.03 11.00
CA GLU A 24 -15.44 -4.08 9.98
C GLU A 24 -15.39 -3.52 8.56
N THR A 25 -15.92 -2.32 8.32
CA THR A 25 -15.88 -1.65 7.01
C THR A 25 -14.45 -1.37 6.55
N VAL A 26 -13.58 -0.94 7.47
CA VAL A 26 -12.16 -0.69 7.19
C VAL A 26 -11.42 -2.02 7.03
N ALA A 27 -11.72 -3.01 7.88
CA ALA A 27 -11.11 -4.34 7.82
C ALA A 27 -11.46 -5.09 6.52
N LYS A 28 -12.67 -4.91 5.98
CA LYS A 28 -13.16 -5.52 4.74
C LYS A 28 -12.51 -4.96 3.47
N GLN A 29 -11.77 -3.85 3.55
CA GLN A 29 -10.91 -3.41 2.44
C GLN A 29 -9.83 -4.48 2.13
N SER A 30 -9.39 -5.21 3.15
CA SER A 30 -8.54 -6.39 2.95
C SER A 30 -9.40 -7.60 2.62
N LYS A 31 -9.19 -8.19 1.44
CA LYS A 31 -9.87 -9.42 1.07
C LYS A 31 -9.44 -10.61 1.90
N TRP A 32 -8.19 -10.62 2.36
CA TRP A 32 -7.71 -11.67 3.25
C TRP A 32 -8.40 -11.61 4.61
N ILE A 33 -8.48 -10.42 5.22
CA ILE A 33 -9.20 -10.21 6.49
C ILE A 33 -10.70 -10.46 6.30
N GLY A 34 -11.30 -10.01 5.20
CA GLY A 34 -12.70 -10.26 4.86
C GLY A 34 -13.04 -11.75 4.86
N ARG A 35 -12.25 -12.57 4.16
CA ARG A 35 -12.40 -14.04 4.17
C ARG A 35 -12.25 -14.62 5.58
N LYS A 36 -11.27 -14.16 6.36
CA LYS A 36 -11.08 -14.63 7.73
C LYS A 36 -12.26 -14.32 8.64
N ILE A 37 -12.88 -13.15 8.48
CA ILE A 37 -14.09 -12.78 9.21
C ILE A 37 -15.27 -13.68 8.81
N GLU A 38 -15.40 -14.04 7.53
CA GLU A 38 -16.44 -14.96 7.06
C GLU A 38 -16.23 -16.40 7.57
N GLU A 39 -14.97 -16.84 7.70
CA GLU A 39 -14.62 -18.18 8.19
C GLU A 39 -14.73 -18.31 9.72
N PHE A 40 -14.25 -17.31 10.49
CA PHE A 40 -14.07 -17.41 11.94
C PHE A 40 -14.96 -16.46 12.76
N GLY A 41 -15.70 -15.56 12.11
CA GLY A 41 -16.49 -14.53 12.76
C GLY A 41 -15.67 -13.32 13.23
N THR A 42 -16.37 -12.25 13.61
CA THR A 42 -15.77 -10.95 14.00
C THR A 42 -15.24 -10.93 15.44
N GLU A 43 -15.54 -11.95 16.25
CA GLU A 43 -15.20 -12.01 17.67
C GLU A 43 -13.77 -12.51 17.91
N ASN A 44 -13.17 -13.18 16.91
CA ASN A 44 -11.86 -13.76 17.03
C ASN A 44 -10.75 -12.76 16.69
N VAL A 45 -9.63 -12.85 17.40
CA VAL A 45 -8.45 -12.02 17.15
C VAL A 45 -7.70 -12.60 15.95
N ILE A 46 -7.42 -11.77 14.95
CA ILE A 46 -6.70 -12.18 13.74
C ILE A 46 -5.22 -11.82 13.90
N PRO A 47 -4.31 -12.81 14.02
CA PRO A 47 -2.88 -12.54 14.11
C PRO A 47 -2.27 -12.27 12.72
N LEU A 48 -1.42 -11.26 12.65
CA LEU A 48 -0.69 -10.81 11.46
C LEU A 48 0.83 -10.93 11.72
N PRO A 49 1.41 -12.14 11.63
CA PRO A 49 2.82 -12.38 11.95
C PRO A 49 3.79 -11.73 10.94
N ASN A 50 3.31 -11.34 9.76
CA ASN A 50 4.14 -10.71 8.72
C ASN A 50 4.06 -9.17 8.72
N VAL A 51 3.25 -8.58 9.59
CA VAL A 51 3.03 -7.12 9.63
C VAL A 51 3.40 -6.58 10.99
N THR A 52 4.31 -5.63 11.05
CA THR A 52 4.68 -4.94 12.29
C THR A 52 3.65 -3.87 12.64
N GLY A 53 3.49 -3.55 13.93
CA GLY A 53 2.57 -2.55 14.44
C GLY A 53 2.61 -1.20 13.72
N PRO A 54 3.77 -0.56 13.50
CA PRO A 54 3.82 0.70 12.78
C PRO A 54 3.31 0.59 11.33
N ILE A 55 3.59 -0.52 10.64
CA ILE A 55 3.09 -0.75 9.28
C ILE A 55 1.59 -0.98 9.30
N LEU A 56 1.09 -1.77 10.27
CA LEU A 56 -0.34 -2.03 10.41
C LEU A 56 -1.13 -0.74 10.71
N GLU A 57 -0.58 0.14 11.54
CA GLU A 57 -1.17 1.47 11.82
C GLU A 57 -1.32 2.30 10.53
N MET A 58 -0.29 2.32 9.69
CA MET A 58 -0.33 3.00 8.39
C MET A 58 -1.36 2.38 7.44
N VAL A 59 -1.45 1.05 7.38
CA VAL A 59 -2.46 0.35 6.57
C VAL A 59 -3.87 0.73 7.04
N ILE A 60 -4.12 0.76 8.35
CA ILE A 60 -5.42 1.12 8.92
C ILE A 60 -5.77 2.57 8.60
N GLU A 61 -4.82 3.50 8.72
CA GLU A 61 -5.02 4.91 8.37
C GLU A 61 -5.39 5.06 6.89
N PHE A 62 -4.64 4.38 6.01
CA PHE A 62 -4.91 4.35 4.57
C PHE A 62 -6.32 3.82 4.27
N CYS A 63 -6.66 2.64 4.79
CA CYS A 63 -7.97 2.04 4.57
C CYS A 63 -9.11 2.91 5.11
N THR A 64 -8.91 3.56 6.26
CA THR A 64 -9.91 4.47 6.85
C THR A 64 -10.16 5.66 5.93
N LYS A 65 -9.11 6.30 5.41
CA LYS A 65 -9.24 7.40 4.45
C LYS A 65 -9.91 6.99 3.16
N HIS A 66 -9.61 5.80 2.65
CA HIS A 66 -10.26 5.27 1.46
C HIS A 66 -11.76 5.04 1.65
N VAL A 67 -12.18 4.62 2.85
CA VAL A 67 -13.60 4.48 3.19
C VAL A 67 -14.27 5.85 3.35
N GLU A 68 -13.58 6.86 3.89
CA GLU A 68 -14.15 8.20 4.12
C GLU A 68 -14.24 9.07 2.84
N ALA A 69 -13.32 8.94 1.87
CA ALA A 69 -13.11 9.97 0.85
C ALA A 69 -12.80 9.45 -0.57
N ALA A 70 -13.73 8.78 -1.25
CA ALA A 70 -13.49 8.14 -2.56
C ALA A 70 -12.92 9.04 -3.70
N GLU A 71 -13.22 10.35 -3.73
CA GLU A 71 -12.92 11.20 -4.93
C GLU A 71 -11.62 12.04 -4.83
N ARG A 72 -11.00 12.20 -3.66
CA ARG A 72 -9.81 13.08 -3.46
C ARG A 72 -8.58 12.38 -2.89
N LEU A 73 -8.46 11.07 -3.09
CA LEU A 73 -7.38 10.27 -2.48
C LEU A 73 -6.04 10.47 -3.16
N ARG A 74 -5.98 10.57 -4.49
CA ARG A 74 -4.70 10.54 -5.23
C ARG A 74 -3.62 11.49 -4.73
N LYS A 75 -3.98 12.74 -4.41
CA LYS A 75 -3.03 13.72 -3.88
C LYS A 75 -2.62 13.41 -2.45
N TRP A 76 -3.57 12.95 -1.64
CA TRP A 76 -3.32 12.56 -0.26
C TRP A 76 -2.44 11.30 -0.20
N GLU A 77 -2.72 10.28 -1.02
CA GLU A 77 -1.91 9.06 -1.12
C GLU A 77 -0.45 9.40 -1.49
N GLN A 78 -0.27 10.27 -2.48
CA GLN A 78 1.07 10.72 -2.90
C GLN A 78 1.80 11.46 -1.77
N GLN A 79 1.11 12.37 -1.07
CA GLN A 79 1.70 13.07 0.07
C GLN A 79 2.02 12.09 1.21
N PHE A 80 1.07 11.23 1.56
CA PHE A 80 1.17 10.23 2.62
C PHE A 80 2.34 9.28 2.41
N LEU A 81 2.60 8.86 1.16
CA LEU A 81 3.72 7.99 0.80
C LEU A 81 5.04 8.76 0.65
N SER A 82 5.02 9.99 0.12
CA SER A 82 6.24 10.80 -0.04
C SER A 82 6.85 11.26 1.30
N GLU A 83 6.02 11.44 2.33
CA GLU A 83 6.47 11.72 3.69
C GLU A 83 7.11 10.50 4.39
N LYS A 84 6.98 9.30 3.83
CA LYS A 84 7.48 8.04 4.43
C LYS A 84 8.86 7.67 3.89
N HIS A 85 9.66 7.02 4.73
CA HIS A 85 10.93 6.47 4.31
C HIS A 85 10.76 5.31 3.32
N THR A 86 11.71 5.17 2.38
CA THR A 86 11.68 4.13 1.33
C THR A 86 11.53 2.71 1.90
N ASN A 87 12.17 2.41 3.03
CA ASN A 87 12.06 1.10 3.70
C ASN A 87 10.64 0.84 4.22
N MET A 88 9.97 1.85 4.78
CA MET A 88 8.59 1.73 5.26
C MET A 88 7.62 1.51 4.11
N ILE A 89 7.82 2.18 2.96
CA ILE A 89 7.01 1.98 1.76
C ILE A 89 7.15 0.54 1.25
N PHE A 90 8.36 -0.03 1.27
CA PHE A 90 8.58 -1.41 0.85
C PHE A 90 7.88 -2.42 1.77
N GLU A 91 7.95 -2.22 3.08
CA GLU A 91 7.25 -3.06 4.05
C GLU A 91 5.72 -2.87 3.95
N LEU A 92 5.25 -1.64 3.67
CA LEU A 92 3.85 -1.35 3.41
C LEU A 92 3.35 -2.06 2.15
N CYS A 93 4.16 -2.10 1.09
CA CYS A 93 3.84 -2.83 -0.14
C CYS A 93 3.70 -4.33 0.12
N LYS A 94 4.66 -4.94 0.84
CA LYS A 94 4.55 -6.35 1.26
C LYS A 94 3.32 -6.63 2.11
N ALA A 95 3.00 -5.72 3.03
CA ALA A 95 1.80 -5.84 3.87
C ALA A 95 0.52 -5.74 3.03
N ALA A 96 0.48 -4.85 2.03
CA ALA A 96 -0.64 -4.70 1.11
C ALA A 96 -0.90 -5.98 0.30
N GLU A 97 0.16 -6.58 -0.24
CA GLU A 97 0.11 -7.85 -0.97
C GLU A 97 -0.37 -8.99 -0.06
N TYR A 98 0.18 -9.09 1.16
CA TYR A 98 -0.22 -10.10 2.13
C TYR A 98 -1.68 -9.99 2.55
N LEU A 99 -2.17 -8.77 2.76
CA LEU A 99 -3.54 -8.48 3.15
C LEU A 99 -4.50 -8.45 1.95
N ASP A 100 -4.01 -8.57 0.71
CA ASP A 100 -4.82 -8.51 -0.52
C ASP A 100 -5.66 -7.22 -0.56
N ILE A 101 -4.98 -6.07 -0.42
CA ILE A 101 -5.54 -4.71 -0.50
C ILE A 101 -5.12 -4.08 -1.84
N LYS A 102 -5.99 -4.17 -2.84
CA LYS A 102 -5.70 -3.72 -4.21
C LYS A 102 -5.43 -2.24 -4.34
N GLU A 103 -6.15 -1.42 -3.57
CA GLU A 103 -6.02 0.03 -3.63
C GLU A 103 -4.63 0.48 -3.15
N LEU A 104 -4.13 -0.16 -2.09
CA LEU A 104 -2.82 0.14 -1.52
C LEU A 104 -1.68 -0.35 -2.43
N GLU A 105 -1.84 -1.52 -3.07
CA GLU A 105 -0.91 -2.05 -4.07
C GLU A 105 -0.76 -1.07 -5.24
N VAL A 106 -1.87 -0.65 -5.86
CA VAL A 106 -1.87 0.31 -6.97
C VAL A 106 -1.26 1.65 -6.57
N ALA A 107 -1.54 2.14 -5.36
CA ALA A 107 -0.97 3.38 -4.85
C ALA A 107 0.56 3.27 -4.63
N ALA A 108 1.03 2.15 -4.07
CA ALA A 108 2.44 1.89 -3.82
C ALA A 108 3.24 1.78 -5.14
N ASP A 109 2.72 1.02 -6.11
CA ASP A 109 3.33 0.85 -7.43
C ASP A 109 3.44 2.17 -8.17
N LYS A 110 2.36 2.96 -8.15
CA LYS A 110 2.35 4.26 -8.80
C LYS A 110 3.39 5.20 -8.16
N ASN A 111 3.46 5.22 -6.83
CA ASN A 111 4.45 6.03 -6.13
C ASN A 111 5.89 5.57 -6.41
N ALA A 112 6.12 4.26 -6.55
CA ALA A 112 7.42 3.74 -6.97
C ALA A 112 7.80 4.19 -8.39
N CYS A 113 6.86 4.10 -9.34
CA CYS A 113 7.03 4.61 -10.71
C CYS A 113 7.32 6.11 -10.74
N ASP A 114 6.56 6.93 -10.00
CA ASP A 114 6.76 8.38 -9.93
C ASP A 114 8.15 8.73 -9.38
N ARG A 115 8.67 7.97 -8.40
CA ARG A 115 10.05 8.13 -7.90
C ARG A 115 11.10 7.74 -8.93
N MET A 116 10.86 6.69 -9.71
CA MET A 116 11.76 6.29 -10.80
C MET A 116 11.81 7.36 -11.90
N ILE A 117 10.67 7.90 -12.31
CA ILE A 117 10.59 8.99 -13.29
C ILE A 117 11.30 10.24 -12.76
N ALA A 118 10.98 10.68 -11.54
CA ALA A 118 11.60 11.88 -10.95
C ALA A 118 13.12 11.77 -10.70
N THR A 119 13.66 10.55 -10.70
CA THR A 119 15.11 10.29 -10.67
C THR A 119 15.67 10.20 -12.08
N GLY A 120 14.92 9.61 -13.02
CA GLY A 120 15.24 9.56 -14.45
C GLY A 120 15.41 10.95 -15.06
N ASP A 121 14.46 11.87 -14.85
CA ASP A 121 14.54 13.26 -15.32
C ASP A 121 15.77 14.00 -14.75
N LYS A 122 16.09 13.82 -13.46
CA LYS A 122 17.31 14.40 -12.87
C LYS A 122 18.58 13.82 -13.48
N THR A 123 18.55 12.54 -13.85
CA THR A 123 19.69 11.86 -14.48
C THR A 123 19.84 12.29 -15.95
N GLU A 124 18.73 12.55 -16.64
CA GLU A 124 18.69 13.14 -17.99
C GLU A 124 19.18 14.59 -18.00
N GLU A 125 18.81 15.41 -17.01
CA GLU A 125 19.31 16.79 -16.86
C GLU A 125 20.79 16.86 -16.46
N GLU A 126 21.26 16.00 -15.55
CA GLU A 126 22.67 16.01 -15.11
C GLU A 126 23.62 15.34 -16.11
N LEU A 127 23.19 14.31 -16.85
CA LEU A 127 24.04 13.60 -17.80
C LEU A 127 23.77 13.97 -19.26
N GLY A 128 22.66 14.64 -19.59
CA GLY A 128 22.28 14.99 -20.96
C GLY A 128 21.97 13.79 -21.85
N VAL A 129 21.74 12.60 -21.28
CA VAL A 129 21.51 11.36 -22.04
C VAL A 129 20.12 10.83 -21.72
N THR A 130 19.32 10.62 -22.77
CA THR A 130 17.97 10.08 -22.62
C THR A 130 17.95 8.57 -22.37
N TRP A 131 16.95 8.07 -21.65
CA TRP A 131 16.79 6.62 -21.47
C TRP A 131 16.53 5.90 -22.81
N LYS A 132 15.98 6.62 -23.80
CA LYS A 132 15.83 6.14 -25.19
C LYS A 132 17.16 5.94 -25.89
N ASP A 133 18.15 6.81 -25.66
CA ASP A 133 19.52 6.64 -26.16
C ASP A 133 20.19 5.38 -25.58
N LYS A 134 20.00 5.10 -24.29
CA LYS A 134 20.59 3.92 -23.63
C LYS A 134 19.92 2.59 -23.99
N LEU A 135 18.71 2.61 -24.54
CA LEU A 135 18.03 1.41 -25.03
C LEU A 135 18.42 1.04 -26.47
N SER A 136 19.20 1.89 -27.13
CA SER A 136 19.71 1.68 -28.49
C SER A 136 21.25 1.59 -28.60
N PRO A 137 22.03 0.88 -27.74
CA PRO A 137 23.48 0.83 -27.92
C PRO A 137 23.97 -0.21 -28.94
N ASP A 138 23.12 -1.05 -29.53
CA ASP A 138 23.57 -2.33 -30.11
C ASP A 138 23.14 -2.59 -31.57
N GLU A 139 23.33 -1.63 -32.48
CA GLU A 139 23.26 -1.91 -33.94
C GLU A 139 24.36 -1.20 -34.75
N LYS A 140 25.53 -0.94 -34.15
CA LYS A 140 26.71 -0.45 -34.90
C LYS A 140 28.01 -1.04 -34.39
N GLU A 141 28.17 -2.35 -34.51
CA GLU A 141 29.50 -2.98 -34.54
C GLU A 141 29.41 -4.33 -35.27
N GLU A 142 29.23 -4.27 -36.59
CA GLU A 142 29.60 -5.35 -37.52
C GLU A 142 29.68 -4.79 -38.96
N GLU A 143 30.62 -3.88 -39.18
CA GLU A 143 31.24 -3.68 -40.50
C GLU A 143 32.76 -3.63 -40.28
N GLU A 144 33.41 -4.79 -40.27
CA GLU A 144 34.75 -5.02 -40.85
C GLU A 144 34.87 -6.48 -41.34
#